data_AF-A0A849DTK6-F1
#
_entry.id   AF-A0A849DTK6-F1
#
_cell.length_a   1.000
_cell.length_b   1.000
_cell.length_c   1.000
_cell.angle_alpha   90.00
_cell.angle_beta   90.00
_cell.angle_gamma   90.00
#
_symmetry.space_group_name_H-M   'P 1'
#
loop_
_entity.id
_entity.type
_entity.pdbx_description
1 polymer ?
#
loop_
_entity_poly.entity_id
_entity_poly.type
_entity_poly.pdbx_seq_one_letter_code
_entity_poly.pdbx_strand_id
1 'polypeptide(L)'
;MQSIRTFFHDQDFIEVETPIRIEAPCMELHIDAEPAGDQYLRTSPEIFHKQLLAVGHEKIFEVGKCFRRGEQGPLHHPEYTML
;
A
#
# COMPACT_ATOMS: atom_id res chain seq x y z
N MET A 1 9.86 -5.92 12.50
CA MET A 1 9.91 -5.85 11.02
C MET A 1 10.57 -7.08 10.42
N GLN A 2 11.79 -7.46 10.81
CA GLN A 2 12.46 -8.65 10.25
C GLN A 2 11.62 -9.94 10.38
N SER A 3 10.99 -10.19 11.53
CA SER A 3 10.19 -11.41 11.76
C SER A 3 9.01 -11.54 10.79
N ILE A 4 8.40 -10.43 10.38
CA ILE A 4 7.30 -10.44 9.39
C ILE A 4 7.84 -10.86 8.03
N ARG A 5 8.95 -10.25 7.59
CA ARG A 5 9.60 -10.62 6.33
C ARG A 5 9.99 -12.09 6.29
N THR A 6 10.62 -12.58 7.36
CA THR A 6 10.99 -14.00 7.49
C THR A 6 9.76 -14.90 7.37
N PHE A 7 8.65 -14.59 8.05
CA PHE A 7 7.41 -15.38 7.95
C PHE A 7 6.87 -15.51 6.51
N PHE A 8 6.93 -14.44 5.71
CA PHE A 8 6.49 -14.47 4.32
C PHE A 8 7.48 -15.19 3.41
N HIS A 9 8.79 -14.95 3.60
CA HIS A 9 9.83 -15.65 2.85
C HIS A 9 9.80 -17.16 3.09
N ASP A 10 9.56 -17.61 4.33
CA ASP A 10 9.43 -19.04 4.68
C ASP A 10 8.21 -19.71 4.00
N GLN A 11 7.29 -18.93 3.44
CA GLN A 11 6.10 -19.38 2.72
C GLN A 11 6.16 -19.10 1.21
N ASP A 12 7.35 -18.78 0.69
CA ASP A 12 7.62 -18.48 -0.72
C ASP A 12 6.91 -17.22 -1.25
N PHE A 13 6.60 -16.25 -0.37
CA PHE A 13 6.14 -14.94 -0.82
C PHE A 13 7.31 -14.07 -1.26
N ILE A 14 7.09 -13.31 -2.34
CA ILE A 14 8.04 -12.36 -2.91
C ILE A 14 7.73 -10.97 -2.34
N GLU A 15 8.73 -10.31 -1.74
CA GLU A 15 8.59 -8.90 -1.33
C GLU A 15 8.59 -8.03 -2.59
N VAL A 16 7.56 -7.19 -2.76
CA VAL A 16 7.44 -6.25 -3.87
C VAL A 16 7.42 -4.82 -3.35
N GLU A 17 7.78 -3.88 -4.21
CA GLU A 17 7.63 -2.45 -3.97
C GLU A 17 6.82 -1.86 -5.12
N THR A 18 5.75 -1.14 -4.80
CA THR A 18 4.86 -0.55 -5.79
C THR A 18 4.85 0.99 -5.69
N PRO A 19 4.45 1.72 -6.75
CA PRO A 19 4.49 3.18 -6.75
C PRO A 19 3.70 3.81 -5.59
N ILE A 20 4.31 4.78 -4.91
CA ILE A 20 3.65 5.58 -3.85
C ILE A 20 2.85 6.74 -4.44
N ARG A 21 3.38 7.40 -5.48
CA ARG A 21 2.72 8.51 -6.16
C ARG A 21 1.96 7.97 -7.37
N ILE A 22 0.67 8.23 -7.42
CA ILE A 22 -0.26 7.65 -8.40
C ILE A 22 -1.12 8.73 -9.05
N GLU A 23 -1.50 8.52 -10.31
CA GLU A 23 -2.35 9.45 -11.05
C GLU A 23 -3.79 9.49 -10.51
N ALA A 24 -4.34 8.32 -10.14
CA ALA A 24 -5.68 8.20 -9.63
C ALA A 24 -5.71 7.23 -8.43
N PRO A 25 -6.20 7.66 -7.25
CA PRO A 25 -6.42 6.76 -6.13
C PRO A 25 -7.62 5.84 -6.37
N CYS A 26 -7.68 4.74 -5.61
CA CYS A 26 -8.91 3.96 -5.52
C CYS A 26 -9.99 4.84 -4.88
N MET A 27 -11.18 4.90 -5.51
CA MET A 27 -12.30 5.62 -4.90
C MET A 27 -12.94 4.76 -3.81
N GLU A 28 -12.80 5.21 -2.56
CA GLU A 28 -13.44 4.60 -1.40
C GLU A 28 -14.27 5.67 -0.69
N LEU A 29 -15.51 5.34 -0.29
CA LEU A 29 -16.50 6.32 0.19
C LEU A 29 -16.03 7.15 1.41
N HIS A 30 -15.13 6.60 2.21
CA HIS A 30 -14.69 7.18 3.47
C HIS A 30 -13.17 7.39 3.55
N ILE A 31 -12.47 7.28 2.42
CA ILE A 31 -11.01 7.47 2.39
C ILE A 31 -10.67 8.54 1.37
N ASP A 32 -10.10 9.62 1.89
CA ASP A 32 -9.54 10.69 1.07
C ASP A 32 -8.05 10.47 0.84
N ALA A 33 -7.62 10.53 -0.42
CA ALA A 33 -6.21 10.45 -0.79
C ALA A 33 -5.49 11.79 -0.53
N GLU A 34 -4.22 11.72 -0.12
CA GLU A 34 -3.39 12.91 0.09
C GLU A 34 -2.88 13.44 -1.27
N PRO A 35 -3.15 14.71 -1.63
CA PRO A 35 -2.69 15.28 -2.89
C PRO A 35 -1.17 15.53 -2.89
N ALA A 36 -0.53 15.32 -4.04
CA ALA A 36 0.90 15.49 -4.26
C ALA A 36 1.16 16.12 -5.65
N GLY A 37 0.92 17.43 -5.76
CA GLY A 37 0.93 18.14 -7.05
C GLY A 37 -0.30 17.75 -7.89
N ASP A 38 -0.08 17.37 -9.15
CA ASP A 38 -1.14 16.88 -10.06
C ASP A 38 -1.43 15.38 -9.88
N GLN A 39 -0.89 14.76 -8.82
CA GLN A 39 -1.00 13.34 -8.49
C GLN A 39 -1.43 13.17 -7.04
N TYR A 40 -1.55 11.92 -6.58
CA TYR A 40 -1.92 11.55 -5.22
C TYR A 40 -0.90 10.61 -4.60
N LEU A 41 -0.82 10.60 -3.27
CA LEU A 41 -0.17 9.52 -2.54
C LEU A 41 -1.16 8.37 -2.36
N ARG A 42 -0.69 7.13 -2.53
CA ARG A 42 -1.54 5.94 -2.43
C ARG A 42 -2.14 5.79 -1.03
N THR A 43 -3.41 5.40 -1.00
CA THR A 43 -4.13 5.00 0.23
C THR A 43 -3.89 3.52 0.57
N SER A 44 -3.52 2.73 -0.44
CA SER A 44 -3.23 1.29 -0.37
C SER A 44 -2.41 0.86 -1.61
N PRO A 45 -1.54 -0.16 -1.53
CA PRO A 45 -0.86 -0.73 -2.69
C PRO A 45 -1.74 -1.70 -3.51
N GLU A 46 -2.98 -1.95 -3.08
CA GLU A 46 -3.88 -2.98 -3.62
C GLU A 46 -4.03 -2.97 -5.14
N ILE A 47 -4.15 -1.79 -5.77
CA ILE A 47 -4.31 -1.69 -7.23
C ILE A 47 -3.12 -2.33 -7.95
N PHE A 48 -1.90 -2.02 -7.50
CA PHE A 48 -0.69 -2.57 -8.10
C PHE A 48 -0.51 -4.05 -7.75
N HIS A 49 -0.88 -4.48 -6.54
CA HIS A 49 -0.88 -5.89 -6.20
C HIS A 49 -1.82 -6.68 -7.11
N LYS A 50 -3.03 -6.18 -7.37
CA LYS A 50 -3.95 -6.79 -8.34
C LYS A 50 -3.39 -6.85 -9.76
N GLN A 51 -2.67 -5.82 -10.19
CA GLN A 51 -1.99 -5.83 -11.50
C GLN A 51 -0.88 -6.89 -11.55
N LEU A 52 -0.05 -6.99 -10.49
CA LEU A 52 0.98 -8.02 -10.37
C LEU A 52 0.39 -9.43 -10.38
N LEU A 53 -0.72 -9.65 -9.65
CA LEU A 53 -1.45 -10.90 -9.68
C LEU A 53 -2.00 -11.20 -11.09
N ALA A 54 -2.53 -10.19 -11.77
CA ALA A 54 -3.08 -10.34 -13.12
C ALA A 54 -2.01 -10.71 -14.18
N VAL A 55 -0.75 -10.31 -13.99
CA VAL A 55 0.37 -10.67 -14.88
C VAL A 55 1.06 -11.99 -14.50
N GLY A 56 0.57 -12.68 -13.47
CA GLY A 56 1.01 -14.05 -13.12
C GLY A 56 1.86 -14.18 -11.86
N HIS A 57 2.00 -13.12 -11.06
CA HIS A 57 2.52 -13.30 -9.70
C HIS A 57 1.46 -13.99 -8.82
N GLU A 58 1.86 -14.87 -7.90
CA GLU A 58 0.91 -15.63 -7.08
C GLU A 58 1.02 -15.31 -5.59
N LYS A 59 2.26 -15.22 -5.08
CA LYS A 59 2.55 -14.96 -3.67
C LYS A 59 3.41 -13.70 -3.53
N ILE A 60 2.77 -12.57 -3.26
CA ILE A 60 3.44 -11.27 -3.09
C ILE A 60 3.05 -10.65 -1.74
N PHE A 61 3.97 -9.87 -1.16
CA PHE A 61 3.69 -9.02 -0.01
C PHE A 61 4.48 -7.72 -0.11
N GLU A 62 4.02 -6.66 0.54
CA GLU A 62 4.70 -5.37 0.56
C GLU A 62 4.57 -4.76 1.95
N VAL A 63 5.68 -4.33 2.55
CA VAL A 63 5.67 -3.52 3.78
C VAL A 63 5.93 -2.07 3.38
N GLY A 64 4.86 -1.33 3.09
CA GLY A 64 4.93 -0.04 2.40
C GLY A 64 4.19 1.09 3.10
N LYS A 65 4.57 2.34 2.80
CA LYS A 65 3.88 3.53 3.29
C LYS A 65 2.56 3.76 2.55
N CYS A 66 1.52 4.11 3.30
CA CYS A 66 0.20 4.49 2.84
C CYS A 66 -0.21 5.81 3.49
N PHE A 67 -1.03 6.57 2.78
CA PHE A 67 -1.39 7.93 3.13
C PHE A 67 -2.90 8.11 3.06
N ARG A 68 -3.51 8.60 4.14
CA ARG A 68 -4.94 8.91 4.20
C ARG A 68 -5.13 10.29 4.78
N ARG A 69 -5.73 11.16 3.99
CA ARG A 69 -5.90 12.56 4.33
C ARG A 69 -6.91 12.69 5.47
N GLY A 70 -6.58 13.52 6.46
CA GLY A 70 -7.48 13.84 7.57
C GLY A 70 -7.64 12.74 8.63
N GLU A 71 -7.01 11.57 8.46
CA GLU A 71 -6.99 10.53 9.49
C GLU A 71 -6.00 10.89 10.61
N GLN A 72 -6.52 11.43 11.72
CA GLN A 72 -5.72 11.76 12.88
C GLN A 72 -6.45 11.40 14.18
N GLY A 73 -5.79 10.65 15.06
CA GLY A 73 -6.35 10.30 16.35
C GLY A 73 -5.43 9.38 17.15
N PRO A 74 -5.90 8.85 18.30
CA PRO A 74 -5.09 8.00 19.17
C PRO A 74 -4.56 6.73 18.47
N LEU A 75 -5.25 6.28 17.43
CA LEU A 75 -4.96 5.08 16.65
C LEU A 75 -4.74 5.36 15.16
N HIS A 76 -4.75 6.64 14.75
CA HIS A 76 -4.71 7.03 13.35
C HIS A 76 -3.64 8.10 13.12
N HIS A 77 -2.84 7.90 12.08
CA HIS A 77 -1.86 8.86 11.62
C HIS A 77 -2.00 9.00 10.10
N PRO A 78 -1.89 10.22 9.52
CA PRO A 78 -2.10 10.43 8.08
C PRO A 78 -1.13 9.65 7.19
N GLU A 79 0.04 9.31 7.73
CA GLU A 79 1.00 8.36 7.14
C GLU A 79 1.16 7.15 8.06
N TYR A 80 1.04 5.94 7.51
CA TYR A 80 1.28 4.71 8.25
C TYR A 80 1.92 3.65 7.36
N THR A 81 2.46 2.60 7.99
CA THR A 81 3.00 1.44 7.28
C THR A 81 1.95 0.34 7.26
N MET A 82 1.66 -0.18 6.07
CA MET A 82 0.76 -1.31 5.85
C MET A 82 1.57 -2.54 5.41
N LEU A 83 1.04 -3.71 5.74
CA LEU A 83 1.48 -5.02 5.27
C LEU A 83 0.32 -5.64 4.48
#